data_AF-A0A7V5M708-F1
#
_entry.id   AF-A0A7V5M708-F1
#
_cell.length_a   1.000
_cell.length_b   1.000
_cell.length_c   1.000
_cell.angle_alpha   90.00
_cell.angle_beta   90.00
_cell.angle_gamma   90.00
#
_symmetry.space_group_name_H-M   'P 1'
#
loop_
_entity.id
_entity.type
_entity.pdbx_description
1 polymer ?
#
loop_
_entity_poly.entity_id
_entity_poly.type
_entity_poly.pdbx_seq_one_letter_code
_entity_poly.pdbx_strand_id
1 'polypeptide(L)'
;MEEKKETSFTVKDKRRFVVDDSGGVKPEGEVKAEAEKAGSEESRAQAPSQTREGEKEVPLPEIDFSTFILSLSSNALLHLGLMENPYTRKIERNLSLAKQTIDIIAMLKEKTRGNLSSEEENLILNLLTDLRLKYVTELNKG
;
A
#
# COMPACT_ATOMS: atom_id res chain seq x y z
N MET A 1 47.69 -31.48 8.57
CA MET A 1 47.60 -30.37 9.52
C MET A 1 47.33 -29.13 8.70
N GLU A 2 46.06 -28.69 8.61
CA GLU A 2 45.67 -27.28 8.37
C GLU A 2 44.14 -27.18 8.46
N GLU A 3 43.68 -26.54 9.53
CA GLU A 3 42.30 -26.12 9.78
C GLU A 3 42.02 -24.77 9.09
N LYS A 4 40.76 -24.53 8.71
CA LYS A 4 40.02 -23.24 8.85
C LYS A 4 38.57 -23.45 8.41
N LYS A 5 37.66 -23.68 9.35
CA LYS A 5 36.84 -22.72 10.10
C LYS A 5 35.52 -22.38 9.40
N GLU A 6 34.52 -23.17 9.75
CA GLU A 6 33.08 -22.89 9.59
C GLU A 6 32.72 -21.60 10.33
N THR A 7 32.05 -20.68 9.64
CA THR A 7 31.54 -19.45 10.25
C THR A 7 30.20 -19.74 10.94
N SER A 8 30.23 -19.95 12.25
CA SER A 8 29.05 -19.96 13.10
C SER A 8 28.63 -18.52 13.41
N PHE A 9 27.35 -18.21 13.23
CA PHE A 9 26.75 -16.96 13.68
C PHE A 9 25.78 -17.26 14.83
N THR A 10 25.88 -16.52 15.92
CA THR A 10 25.01 -16.65 17.09
C THR A 10 24.06 -15.46 17.14
N VAL A 11 22.76 -15.72 16.94
CA VAL A 11 21.70 -14.72 17.13
C VAL A 11 21.34 -14.66 18.61
N LYS A 12 21.72 -13.58 19.30
CA LYS A 12 21.27 -13.32 20.68
C LYS A 12 20.00 -12.47 20.63
N ASP A 13 18.84 -13.13 20.70
CA ASP A 13 17.55 -12.48 20.94
C ASP A 13 17.54 -11.89 22.36
N LYS A 14 17.17 -10.61 22.48
CA LYS A 14 17.13 -9.84 23.75
C LYS A 14 15.73 -9.73 24.35
N ARG A 15 14.78 -10.56 23.92
CA ARG A 15 13.48 -10.64 24.60
C ARG A 15 13.65 -11.40 25.91
N ARG A 16 13.36 -10.73 27.03
CA ARG A 16 13.30 -11.33 28.36
C ARG A 16 12.10 -12.27 28.41
N PHE A 17 12.35 -13.55 28.20
CA PHE A 17 11.40 -14.59 28.54
C PHE A 17 11.51 -14.86 30.04
N VAL A 18 10.46 -14.56 30.80
CA VAL A 18 10.27 -15.17 32.11
C VAL A 18 9.35 -16.35 31.87
N VAL A 19 9.93 -17.55 31.89
CA VAL A 19 9.19 -18.81 31.87
C VAL A 19 9.15 -19.28 33.33
N ASP A 20 7.96 -19.36 33.88
CA ASP A 20 7.70 -20.18 35.08
C ASP A 20 7.29 -21.59 34.64
N ASP A 21 7.50 -22.59 35.51
CA ASP A 21 7.49 -24.04 35.26
C ASP A 21 6.11 -24.64 34.92
N SER A 22 5.21 -23.86 34.31
CA SER A 22 3.88 -24.32 33.88
C SER A 22 3.32 -23.63 32.62
N GLY A 23 4.12 -22.87 31.88
CA GLY A 23 3.82 -22.54 30.47
C GLY A 23 2.64 -21.59 30.19
N GLY A 24 2.39 -20.60 31.04
CA GLY A 24 1.40 -19.53 30.78
C GLY A 24 2.00 -18.11 30.83
N VAL A 25 1.64 -17.23 29.90
CA VAL A 25 2.07 -15.81 29.85
C VAL A 25 0.91 -14.90 30.24
N LYS A 26 1.08 -14.08 31.29
CA LYS A 26 0.22 -12.93 31.63
C LYS A 26 1.06 -11.71 32.01
N PRO A 27 0.70 -10.48 31.58
CA PRO A 27 1.27 -9.25 32.12
C PRO A 27 0.42 -8.75 33.30
N GLU A 28 1.04 -8.57 34.47
CA GLU A 28 0.44 -7.86 35.61
C GLU A 28 1.18 -6.54 35.87
N GLY A 29 0.40 -5.51 36.22
CA GLY A 29 0.84 -4.14 36.43
C GLY A 29 1.07 -3.76 37.90
N GLU A 30 1.08 -2.45 38.12
CA GLU A 30 0.95 -1.71 39.38
C GLU A 30 2.19 -1.54 40.28
N VAL A 31 2.70 -0.30 40.35
CA VAL A 31 3.31 0.27 41.56
C VAL A 31 2.90 1.75 41.66
N LYS A 32 2.41 2.19 42.83
CA LYS A 32 1.92 3.54 43.14
C LYS A 32 2.54 4.03 44.49
N ALA A 33 2.55 5.36 44.67
CA ALA A 33 2.86 6.21 45.86
C ALA A 33 4.27 6.88 45.88
N GLU A 34 4.42 8.19 45.60
CA GLU A 34 4.31 9.42 46.48
C GLU A 34 5.61 9.68 47.29
N ALA A 35 6.17 10.88 47.53
CA ALA A 35 5.93 12.29 47.20
C ALA A 35 7.18 13.15 47.60
N GLU A 36 7.21 14.43 47.16
CA GLU A 36 7.74 15.65 47.84
C GLU A 36 8.71 16.59 47.08
N LYS A 37 8.54 17.88 47.38
CA LYS A 37 8.75 19.11 46.60
C LYS A 37 10.03 19.89 46.99
N ALA A 38 10.62 20.59 46.01
CA ALA A 38 11.20 21.95 46.08
C ALA A 38 11.53 22.35 44.62
N GLY A 39 11.22 23.52 44.03
CA GLY A 39 10.82 24.82 44.54
C GLY A 39 11.81 25.90 44.06
N SER A 40 11.70 26.38 42.82
CA SER A 40 12.01 27.77 42.43
C SER A 40 11.62 28.07 40.97
N GLU A 41 11.01 29.24 40.80
CA GLU A 41 10.41 29.81 39.60
C GLU A 41 11.45 30.57 38.77
N GLU A 42 11.38 30.55 37.43
CA GLU A 42 11.43 31.78 36.64
C GLU A 42 10.93 31.60 35.19
N SER A 43 9.79 32.26 34.92
CA SER A 43 9.24 32.78 33.66
C SER A 43 9.87 32.41 32.30
N ARG A 44 9.04 31.94 31.35
CA ARG A 44 8.71 32.72 30.13
C ARG A 44 7.49 32.18 29.36
N ALA A 45 6.49 33.05 29.27
CA ALA A 45 5.53 33.25 28.18
C ALA A 45 4.75 32.05 27.58
N GLN A 46 3.43 32.13 27.78
CA GLN A 46 2.38 31.37 27.11
C GLN A 46 2.46 31.51 25.58
N ALA A 47 2.38 30.37 24.89
CA ALA A 47 1.75 30.28 23.57
C ALA A 47 0.57 29.31 23.71
N PRO A 48 -0.63 29.62 23.18
CA PRO A 48 -1.75 28.70 23.25
C PRO A 48 -1.36 27.44 22.48
N SER A 49 -1.25 26.32 23.19
CA SER A 49 -1.17 25.00 22.57
C SER A 49 -2.48 24.81 21.81
N GLN A 50 -2.46 25.14 20.52
CA GLN A 50 -3.47 24.69 19.59
C GLN A 50 -3.48 23.17 19.71
N THR A 51 -4.49 22.65 20.41
CA THR A 51 -4.90 21.27 20.27
C THR A 51 -5.13 21.09 18.78
N ARG A 52 -4.16 20.49 18.08
CA ARG A 52 -4.40 19.94 16.76
C ARG A 52 -5.41 18.84 17.02
N GLU A 53 -6.69 19.16 16.84
CA GLU A 53 -7.73 18.16 16.68
C GLU A 53 -7.17 17.19 15.65
N GLY A 54 -6.91 15.97 16.10
CA GLY A 54 -6.37 14.93 15.25
C GLY A 54 -7.26 14.88 14.02
N GLU A 55 -6.67 15.17 12.86
CA GLU A 55 -7.24 14.79 11.59
C GLU A 55 -7.58 13.31 11.76
N LYS A 56 -8.86 13.00 11.93
CA LYS A 56 -9.31 11.60 11.88
C LYS A 56 -8.91 11.17 10.49
N GLU A 57 -7.81 10.42 10.38
CA GLU A 57 -7.46 9.71 9.16
C GLU A 57 -8.70 8.92 8.79
N VAL A 58 -9.44 9.41 7.80
CA VAL A 58 -10.52 8.64 7.19
C VAL A 58 -9.78 7.50 6.52
N PRO A 59 -9.95 6.24 6.99
CA PRO A 59 -9.23 5.13 6.39
C PRO A 59 -9.58 5.09 4.91
N LEU A 60 -8.55 5.08 4.07
CA LEU A 60 -8.73 4.95 2.63
C LEU A 60 -9.50 3.65 2.36
N PRO A 61 -10.44 3.65 1.40
CA PRO A 61 -11.17 2.44 1.06
C PRO A 61 -10.18 1.33 0.68
N GLU A 62 -10.44 0.11 1.12
CA GLU A 62 -9.60 -1.03 0.78
C GLU A 62 -9.59 -1.24 -0.74
N ILE A 63 -8.39 -1.42 -1.30
CA ILE A 63 -8.22 -1.70 -2.71
C ILE A 63 -8.27 -3.22 -2.88
N ASP A 64 -9.28 -3.70 -3.58
CA ASP A 64 -9.34 -5.07 -4.07
C ASP A 64 -8.80 -5.20 -5.50
N PHE A 65 -8.66 -6.44 -5.99
CA PHE A 65 -8.14 -6.70 -7.33
C PHE A 65 -9.02 -6.04 -8.41
N SER A 66 -10.35 -6.13 -8.26
CA SER A 66 -11.30 -5.56 -9.21
C SER A 66 -11.14 -4.03 -9.34
N THR A 67 -11.07 -3.32 -8.21
CA THR A 67 -10.87 -1.88 -8.15
C THR A 67 -9.51 -1.48 -8.75
N PHE A 68 -8.46 -2.27 -8.47
CA PHE A 68 -7.15 -2.04 -9.06
C PHE A 68 -7.16 -2.19 -10.60
N ILE A 69 -7.74 -3.27 -11.14
CA ILE A 69 -7.83 -3.48 -12.59
C ILE A 69 -8.70 -2.39 -13.26
N LEU A 70 -9.80 -1.97 -12.62
CA LEU A 70 -10.62 -0.85 -13.11
C LEU A 70 -9.85 0.47 -13.14
N SER A 71 -8.99 0.72 -12.15
CA SER A 71 -8.13 1.91 -12.14
C SER A 71 -7.12 1.91 -13.30
N LEU A 72 -6.52 0.74 -13.59
CA LEU A 72 -5.62 0.58 -14.74
C LEU A 72 -6.36 0.74 -16.07
N SER A 73 -7.58 0.22 -16.18
CA SER A 73 -8.42 0.41 -17.36
C SER A 73 -8.73 1.89 -17.59
N SER A 74 -9.09 2.61 -16.54
CA SER A 74 -9.33 4.06 -16.60
C SER A 74 -8.07 4.80 -17.07
N ASN A 75 -6.90 4.42 -16.59
CA ASN A 75 -5.63 5.01 -17.02
C ASN A 75 -5.33 4.71 -18.51
N ALA A 76 -5.59 3.48 -18.97
CA ALA A 76 -5.44 3.12 -20.38
C ALA A 76 -6.36 3.96 -21.28
N LEU A 77 -7.62 4.17 -20.89
CA LEU A 77 -8.58 5.02 -21.60
C LEU A 77 -8.14 6.49 -21.64
N LEU A 78 -7.57 7.00 -20.54
CA LEU A 78 -6.99 8.34 -20.50
C LEU A 78 -5.83 8.46 -21.50
N HIS A 79 -4.90 7.50 -21.53
CA HIS A 79 -3.81 7.47 -22.50
C HIS A 79 -4.28 7.28 -23.95
N LEU A 80 -5.43 6.65 -24.18
CA LEU A 80 -6.04 6.58 -25.51
C LEU A 80 -6.64 7.92 -25.97
N GLY A 81 -6.73 8.92 -25.09
CA GLY A 81 -7.40 10.19 -25.37
C GLY A 81 -8.92 10.07 -25.41
N LEU A 82 -9.48 9.03 -24.76
CA LEU A 82 -10.93 8.80 -24.67
C LEU A 82 -11.54 9.41 -23.41
N MET A 83 -10.71 9.89 -22.49
CA MET A 83 -11.12 10.62 -21.29
C MET A 83 -10.26 11.85 -21.11
N GLU A 84 -10.87 12.88 -20.52
CA GLU A 84 -10.17 14.09 -20.10
C GLU A 84 -9.37 13.80 -18.81
N ASN A 85 -8.14 14.29 -18.75
CA ASN A 85 -7.36 14.20 -17.53
C ASN A 85 -7.97 15.13 -16.45
N PRO A 86 -8.36 14.60 -15.27
CA PRO A 86 -9.06 15.38 -14.25
C PRO A 86 -8.20 16.51 -13.64
N TYR A 87 -6.87 16.40 -13.73
CA TYR A 87 -5.93 17.38 -13.20
C TYR A 87 -5.60 18.46 -14.24
N THR A 88 -5.33 18.07 -15.48
CA THR A 88 -4.88 19.01 -16.52
C THR A 88 -6.04 19.57 -17.35
N ARG A 89 -7.23 18.96 -17.27
CA ARG A 89 -8.41 19.26 -18.11
C ARG A 89 -8.12 19.18 -19.61
N LYS A 90 -7.21 18.26 -19.98
CA LYS A 90 -6.79 18.05 -21.36
C LYS A 90 -7.02 16.60 -21.75
N ILE A 91 -7.37 16.42 -23.02
CA ILE A 91 -7.37 15.12 -23.67
C ILE A 91 -5.98 14.93 -24.26
N GLU A 92 -5.18 14.05 -23.66
CA GLU A 92 -3.82 13.76 -24.08
C GLU A 92 -3.73 12.33 -24.61
N ARG A 93 -3.49 12.19 -25.91
CA ARG A 93 -3.38 10.89 -26.57
C ARG A 93 -1.92 10.44 -26.62
N ASN A 94 -1.62 9.34 -25.92
CA ASN A 94 -0.33 8.66 -25.92
C ASN A 94 -0.51 7.16 -26.10
N LEU A 95 -0.47 6.70 -27.35
CA LEU A 95 -0.66 5.28 -27.67
C LEU A 95 0.42 4.38 -27.06
N SER A 96 1.66 4.85 -26.90
CA SER A 96 2.73 4.06 -26.29
C SER A 96 2.42 3.72 -24.84
N LEU A 97 1.96 4.72 -24.07
CA LEU A 97 1.54 4.51 -22.68
C LEU A 97 0.26 3.67 -22.59
N ALA A 98 -0.72 3.90 -23.49
CA ALA A 98 -1.92 3.06 -23.55
C ALA A 98 -1.56 1.59 -23.76
N LYS A 99 -0.66 1.30 -24.72
CA LYS A 99 -0.17 -0.06 -24.99
C LYS A 99 0.51 -0.65 -23.76
N GLN A 100 1.40 0.10 -23.11
CA GLN A 100 2.09 -0.35 -21.91
C GLN A 100 1.10 -0.74 -20.80
N THR A 101 0.08 0.08 -20.56
CA THR A 101 -0.95 -0.23 -19.55
C THR A 101 -1.76 -1.47 -19.92
N ILE A 102 -2.13 -1.65 -21.19
CA ILE A 102 -2.80 -2.87 -21.67
C ILE A 102 -1.92 -4.10 -21.47
N ASP A 103 -0.62 -3.99 -21.76
CA ASP A 103 0.34 -5.08 -21.57
C ASP A 103 0.52 -5.42 -20.08
N ILE A 104 0.47 -4.43 -19.18
CA ILE A 104 0.49 -4.66 -17.73
C ILE A 104 -0.75 -5.46 -17.31
N ILE A 105 -1.95 -5.05 -17.75
CA ILE A 105 -3.19 -5.78 -17.44
C ILE A 105 -3.12 -7.21 -18.00
N ALA A 106 -2.57 -7.39 -19.21
CA ALA A 106 -2.42 -8.71 -19.82
C ALA A 106 -1.44 -9.59 -19.04
N MET A 107 -0.32 -9.02 -18.60
CA MET A 107 0.65 -9.71 -17.75
C MET A 107 0.03 -10.11 -16.41
N LEU A 108 -0.75 -9.22 -15.78
CA LEU A 108 -1.44 -9.51 -14.52
C LEU A 108 -2.40 -10.69 -14.68
N LYS A 109 -3.24 -10.71 -15.73
CA LYS A 109 -4.12 -11.85 -16.02
C LYS A 109 -3.36 -13.18 -16.04
N GLU A 110 -2.19 -13.22 -16.68
CA GLU A 110 -1.40 -14.45 -16.76
C GLU A 110 -0.73 -14.80 -15.42
N LYS A 111 -0.27 -13.81 -14.67
CA LYS A 111 0.38 -14.02 -13.36
C LYS A 111 -0.60 -14.37 -12.24
N THR A 112 -1.86 -13.99 -12.36
CA THR A 112 -2.89 -14.29 -11.35
C THR A 112 -3.78 -15.47 -11.72
N ARG A 113 -3.51 -16.16 -12.84
CA ARG A 113 -4.29 -17.30 -13.31
C ARG A 113 -4.37 -18.41 -12.24
N GLY A 114 -5.59 -18.88 -11.97
CA GLY A 114 -5.87 -19.87 -10.93
C GLY A 114 -6.01 -19.29 -9.52
N ASN A 115 -5.82 -17.99 -9.35
CA ASN A 115 -6.01 -17.26 -8.09
C ASN A 115 -7.11 -16.18 -8.19
N LEU A 116 -7.86 -16.14 -9.28
CA LEU A 116 -8.97 -15.21 -9.50
C LEU A 116 -10.31 -15.88 -9.20
N SER A 117 -11.27 -15.11 -8.70
CA SER A 117 -12.67 -15.52 -8.72
C SER A 117 -13.20 -15.57 -10.16
N SER A 118 -14.34 -16.22 -10.38
CA SER A 118 -14.98 -16.24 -11.71
C SER A 118 -15.36 -14.83 -12.17
N GLU A 119 -15.77 -13.95 -11.26
CA GLU A 119 -16.10 -12.55 -11.55
C GLU A 119 -14.85 -11.76 -11.95
N GLU A 120 -13.75 -11.92 -11.21
CA GLU A 120 -12.48 -11.24 -11.48
C GLU A 120 -11.87 -11.67 -12.82
N GLU A 121 -11.92 -12.98 -13.11
CA GLU A 121 -11.44 -13.53 -14.38
C GLU A 121 -12.24 -12.96 -15.56
N ASN A 122 -13.57 -12.93 -15.46
CA ASN A 122 -14.42 -12.33 -16.48
C ASN A 122 -14.18 -10.83 -16.63
N LEU A 123 -14.02 -10.11 -15.51
CA LEU A 123 -13.75 -8.67 -15.50
C LEU A 123 -12.47 -8.35 -16.28
N ILE A 124 -11.35 -9.00 -15.96
CA ILE A 124 -10.07 -8.71 -16.61
C ILE A 124 -10.09 -9.11 -18.10
N LEU A 125 -10.78 -10.19 -18.46
CA LEU A 125 -10.93 -10.64 -19.85
C LEU A 125 -11.72 -9.64 -20.70
N ASN A 126 -12.85 -9.17 -20.17
CA ASN A 126 -13.71 -8.19 -20.84
C ASN A 126 -12.96 -6.87 -21.02
N LEU A 127 -12.32 -6.37 -19.95
CA LEU A 127 -11.54 -5.13 -20.02
C LEU A 127 -10.39 -5.22 -21.02
N LEU A 128 -9.63 -6.33 -21.04
CA LEU A 128 -8.56 -6.52 -22.02
C LEU A 128 -9.07 -6.53 -23.46
N THR A 129 -10.20 -7.19 -23.69
CA THR A 129 -10.81 -7.26 -25.03
C THR A 129 -11.22 -5.87 -25.50
N ASP A 130 -11.96 -5.14 -24.65
CA ASP A 130 -12.43 -3.79 -24.95
C ASP A 130 -11.29 -2.80 -25.18
N LEU A 131 -10.27 -2.82 -24.32
CA LEU A 131 -9.13 -1.91 -24.43
C LEU A 131 -8.31 -2.19 -25.68
N ARG A 132 -8.12 -3.47 -26.06
CA ARG A 132 -7.41 -3.82 -27.30
C ARG A 132 -8.16 -3.35 -28.54
N LEU A 133 -9.48 -3.52 -28.59
CA LEU A 133 -10.30 -3.02 -29.70
C LEU A 133 -10.24 -1.50 -29.81
N LYS A 134 -10.34 -0.79 -28.67
CA LYS A 134 -10.19 0.67 -28.63
C LYS A 134 -8.79 1.09 -29.06
N TYR A 135 -7.75 0.41 -28.60
CA TYR A 135 -6.37 0.69 -29.00
C TYR A 135 -6.17 0.58 -30.51
N VAL A 136 -6.65 -0.50 -31.15
CA VAL A 136 -6.56 -0.66 -32.60
C VAL A 136 -7.36 0.42 -33.34
N THR A 137 -8.56 0.72 -32.83
CA THR A 137 -9.41 1.78 -33.40
C THR A 137 -8.70 3.13 -33.37
N GLU A 138 -8.12 3.50 -32.22
CA GLU A 138 -7.37 4.74 -32.10
C GLU A 138 -6.10 4.69 -32.94
N LEU A 139 -5.35 3.59 -32.94
CA LEU A 139 -4.14 3.42 -33.77
C LEU A 139 -4.42 3.73 -35.25
N ASN A 140 -5.55 3.28 -35.78
CA ASN A 140 -5.94 3.49 -37.18
C ASN A 140 -6.45 4.91 -37.50
N LYS A 141 -6.69 5.76 -36.48
CA LYS A 141 -7.08 7.16 -36.66
C LYS A 141 -5.88 8.10 -36.79
N GLY A 142 -4.65 7.60 -36.61
CA GLY A 142 -3.40 8.34 -36.85
C GLY A 142 -2.82 7.99 -38.20
#